data_AF-A0A4Y2IXV2-F1
#
_entry.id   AF-A0A4Y2IXV2-F1
#
_cell.length_a   1.000
_cell.length_b   1.000
_cell.length_c   1.000
_cell.angle_alpha   90.00
_cell.angle_beta   90.00
_cell.angle_gamma   90.00
#
_symmetry.space_group_name_H-M   'P 1'
#
loop_
_entity.id
_entity.type
_entity.pdbx_description
1 polymer ?
#
loop_
_entity_poly.entity_id
_entity_poly.type
_entity_poly.pdbx_seq_one_letter_code
_entity_poly.pdbx_strand_id
1 'polypeptide(L)'
;MRSSSRSQMPAISERLDGILLQQWKLISARHYLTFLILPEGGAEHGGVCLEMCESEFDKAIFNCEPLKTMHSSPSTFCGEEFKNINMSSKRELEKFKINKKRRASCLQNCRPGCLKLHYNYKIKEEQLQFPEVHRAGLSQIDIYYRNSEINSMHHDPLYGSGAMFSHIGGLLGYWLGISMFSLLDIIKKLFGKAIILWRRFKEYKSQKTSNYEDLV
;
A
#
# COMPACT_ATOMS: atom_id res chain seq x y z
N MET A 1 29.05 47.50 -49.33
CA MET A 1 29.47 46.15 -48.92
C MET A 1 29.97 46.23 -47.48
N ARG A 2 29.17 45.75 -46.49
CA ARG A 2 29.55 45.77 -45.06
C ARG A 2 29.68 44.33 -44.57
N SER A 3 30.91 43.95 -44.25
CA SER A 3 31.29 42.71 -43.57
C SER A 3 30.81 42.74 -42.12
N SER A 4 29.95 41.78 -41.75
CA SER A 4 29.49 41.57 -40.38
C SER A 4 30.17 40.34 -39.79
N SER A 5 31.08 40.60 -38.85
CA SER A 5 31.84 39.59 -38.11
C SER A 5 30.97 39.06 -36.96
N ARG A 6 30.50 37.80 -37.06
CA ARG A 6 29.89 37.07 -35.94
C ARG A 6 30.97 36.42 -35.10
N SER A 7 31.09 36.87 -33.86
CA SER A 7 31.87 36.23 -32.81
C SER A 7 31.14 35.00 -32.28
N GLN A 8 31.76 33.83 -32.44
CA GLN A 8 31.41 32.58 -31.78
C GLN A 8 31.83 32.64 -30.31
N MET A 9 30.93 32.28 -29.38
CA MET A 9 31.26 32.01 -27.98
C MET A 9 31.25 30.49 -27.72
N PRO A 10 32.17 29.97 -26.89
CA PRO A 10 32.31 28.54 -26.63
C PRO A 10 31.32 28.03 -25.58
N ALA A 11 30.80 26.83 -25.84
CA ALA A 11 29.98 26.03 -24.94
C ALA A 11 30.85 25.41 -23.83
N ILE A 12 30.59 25.77 -22.57
CA ILE A 12 31.29 25.19 -21.39
C ILE A 12 30.28 24.66 -20.33
N SER A 13 28.97 24.66 -20.61
CA SER A 13 27.92 24.39 -19.61
C SER A 13 27.21 23.04 -19.76
N GLU A 14 27.93 21.94 -20.05
CA GLU A 14 27.31 20.60 -20.16
C GLU A 14 27.93 19.50 -19.29
N ARG A 15 28.98 19.78 -18.50
CA ARG A 15 29.72 18.71 -17.79
C ARG A 15 29.44 18.54 -16.30
N LEU A 16 28.69 19.45 -15.68
CA LEU A 16 28.40 19.39 -14.23
C LEU A 16 27.03 18.79 -13.88
N ASP A 17 26.11 18.70 -14.83
CA ASP A 17 24.76 18.18 -14.57
C ASP A 17 24.71 16.64 -14.47
N GLY A 18 25.69 15.92 -15.03
CA GLY A 18 25.70 14.45 -15.01
C GLY A 18 26.01 13.83 -13.64
N ILE A 19 26.82 14.48 -12.80
CA ILE A 19 27.30 13.91 -11.53
C ILE A 19 26.28 14.12 -10.39
N LEU A 20 25.58 15.26 -10.38
CA LEU A 20 24.53 15.54 -9.40
C LEU A 20 23.26 14.71 -9.64
N LEU A 21 22.93 14.41 -10.90
CA LEU A 21 21.77 13.57 -11.25
C LEU A 21 21.97 12.10 -10.84
N GLN A 22 23.21 11.60 -10.85
CA GLN A 22 23.54 10.24 -10.42
C GLN A 22 23.44 10.07 -8.90
N GLN A 23 23.87 11.06 -8.10
CA GLN A 23 23.77 10.97 -6.65
C GLN A 23 22.33 11.04 -6.12
N TRP A 24 21.44 11.82 -6.77
CA TRP A 24 20.03 11.88 -6.38
C TRP A 24 19.27 10.56 -6.63
N LYS A 25 19.61 9.82 -7.69
CA LYS A 25 19.02 8.50 -7.97
C LYS A 25 19.39 7.45 -6.91
N LEU A 26 20.62 7.47 -6.38
CA LEU A 26 21.05 6.54 -5.33
C LEU A 26 20.42 6.81 -3.96
N ILE A 27 20.20 8.08 -3.59
CA ILE A 27 19.59 8.44 -2.30
C ILE A 27 18.09 8.12 -2.28
N SER A 28 17.40 8.31 -3.41
CA SER A 28 15.98 7.98 -3.55
C SER A 28 15.74 6.46 -3.52
N ALA A 29 16.58 5.67 -4.21
CA ALA A 29 16.45 4.21 -4.22
C ALA A 29 16.64 3.57 -2.82
N ARG A 30 17.50 4.15 -1.97
CA ARG A 30 17.78 3.62 -0.62
C ARG A 30 16.64 3.83 0.37
N HIS A 31 15.77 4.83 0.17
CA HIS A 31 14.60 5.06 1.02
C HIS A 31 13.38 4.23 0.60
N TYR A 32 13.22 3.94 -0.69
CA TYR A 32 12.13 3.08 -1.15
C TYR A 32 12.34 1.60 -0.78
N LEU A 33 13.59 1.14 -0.66
CA LEU A 33 13.89 -0.26 -0.36
C LEU A 33 13.65 -0.64 1.11
N THR A 34 13.74 0.32 2.05
CA THR A 34 13.55 0.05 3.49
C THR A 34 12.07 -0.05 3.88
N PHE A 35 11.13 0.40 3.03
CA PHE A 35 9.68 0.31 3.29
C PHE A 35 9.02 -0.99 2.79
N LEU A 36 9.79 -1.92 2.19
CA LEU A 36 9.25 -3.15 1.55
C LEU A 36 9.59 -4.46 2.27
N ILE A 37 10.10 -4.41 3.51
CA ILE A 37 10.43 -5.58 4.33
C ILE A 37 9.64 -5.41 5.64
N LEU A 38 8.63 -6.18 6.08
CA LEU A 38 8.02 -7.49 5.80
C LEU A 38 6.58 -7.40 6.39
N PRO A 39 5.50 -7.91 5.76
CA PRO A 39 4.34 -8.29 6.53
C PRO A 39 4.61 -9.68 7.13
N GLU A 40 5.01 -9.73 8.40
CA GLU A 40 4.83 -10.92 9.26
C GLU A 40 3.33 -11.10 9.57
N GLY A 41 2.52 -11.22 8.53
CA GLY A 41 1.12 -11.57 8.61
C GLY A 41 0.95 -12.92 7.92
N GLY A 42 1.01 -14.00 8.70
CA GLY A 42 0.59 -15.31 8.22
C GLY A 42 -0.78 -15.17 7.55
N ALA A 43 -0.90 -15.62 6.31
CA ALA A 43 -2.12 -15.54 5.53
C ALA A 43 -3.17 -16.50 6.10
N GLU A 44 -3.75 -16.14 7.24
CA GLU A 44 -4.90 -16.83 7.79
C GLU A 44 -6.07 -16.63 6.83
N HIS A 45 -6.47 -17.74 6.22
CA HIS A 45 -7.66 -17.79 5.41
C HIS A 45 -8.84 -17.37 6.28
N GLY A 46 -9.71 -16.48 5.79
CA GLY A 46 -10.82 -15.95 6.59
C GLY A 46 -11.72 -17.02 7.24
N GLY A 47 -11.77 -18.23 6.68
CA GLY A 47 -12.44 -19.38 7.31
C GLY A 47 -11.84 -19.81 8.65
N VAL A 48 -10.51 -19.79 8.77
CA VAL A 48 -9.79 -20.17 10.00
C VAL A 48 -10.08 -19.19 11.13
N CYS A 49 -10.10 -17.88 10.84
CA CYS A 49 -10.45 -16.85 11.82
C CYS A 49 -11.87 -17.03 12.36
N LEU A 50 -12.83 -17.31 11.46
CA LEU A 50 -14.21 -17.57 11.84
C LEU A 50 -14.33 -18.82 12.72
N GLU A 51 -13.71 -19.93 12.33
CA GLU A 51 -13.69 -21.17 13.12
C GLU A 51 -13.07 -20.96 14.49
N MET A 52 -11.98 -20.20 14.57
CA MET A 52 -11.31 -19.87 15.84
C MET A 52 -12.18 -19.00 16.75
N CYS A 53 -12.82 -17.95 16.21
CA CYS A 53 -13.75 -17.12 16.98
C CYS A 53 -14.92 -17.93 17.55
N GLU A 54 -15.43 -18.90 16.79
CA GLU A 54 -16.48 -19.79 17.28
C GLU A 54 -15.97 -20.79 18.31
N SER A 55 -14.78 -21.37 18.11
CA SER A 55 -14.18 -22.29 19.08
C SER A 55 -13.96 -21.62 20.44
N GLU A 56 -13.42 -20.39 20.46
CA GLU A 56 -13.23 -19.62 21.68
C GLU A 56 -14.57 -19.27 22.36
N PHE A 57 -15.61 -19.00 21.57
CA PHE A 57 -16.95 -18.76 22.10
C PHE A 57 -17.54 -20.02 22.75
N ASP A 58 -17.45 -21.17 22.08
CA ASP A 58 -17.95 -22.46 22.56
C ASP A 58 -17.19 -22.89 23.81
N LYS A 59 -15.86 -22.74 23.82
CA LYS A 59 -15.00 -22.99 24.98
C LYS A 59 -15.36 -22.14 26.18
N ALA A 60 -15.70 -20.86 25.98
CA ALA A 60 -16.08 -19.96 27.06
C ALA A 60 -17.47 -20.27 27.67
N ILE A 61 -18.36 -20.92 26.91
CA ILE A 61 -19.69 -21.32 27.36
C ILE A 61 -19.66 -22.71 27.99
N PHE A 62 -19.09 -23.68 27.29
CA PHE A 62 -19.20 -25.10 27.63
C PHE A 62 -17.97 -25.65 28.38
N ASN A 63 -16.87 -24.87 28.49
CA ASN A 63 -15.58 -25.30 29.03
C ASN A 63 -15.01 -26.56 28.33
N CYS A 64 -15.43 -26.81 27.09
CA CYS A 64 -14.98 -27.92 26.26
C CYS A 64 -14.84 -27.45 24.81
N GLU A 65 -14.10 -28.20 24.02
CA GLU A 65 -13.81 -27.87 22.63
C GLU A 65 -14.77 -28.65 21.72
N PRO A 66 -15.58 -27.97 20.88
CA PRO A 66 -16.41 -28.65 19.91
C PRO A 66 -15.51 -29.36 18.89
N LEU A 67 -15.97 -30.49 18.35
CA LEU A 67 -15.26 -31.25 17.32
C LEU A 67 -15.10 -30.39 16.04
N LYS A 68 -14.06 -29.55 16.00
CA LYS A 68 -13.70 -28.70 14.86
C LYS A 68 -12.29 -29.02 14.38
N THR A 69 -12.08 -28.72 13.11
CA THR A 69 -11.15 -29.34 12.15
C THR A 69 -9.65 -29.14 12.36
N MET A 70 -9.19 -28.56 13.49
CA MET A 70 -7.79 -28.09 13.60
C MET A 70 -7.01 -28.51 14.85
N HIS A 71 -7.56 -29.34 15.76
CA HIS A 71 -6.82 -29.79 16.94
C HIS A 71 -6.26 -31.21 16.78
N SER A 72 -4.96 -31.35 17.08
CA SER A 72 -4.22 -32.61 17.05
C SER A 72 -4.40 -33.46 18.31
N SER A 73 -5.02 -32.94 19.37
CA SER A 73 -5.19 -33.64 20.64
C SER A 73 -6.65 -33.99 20.93
N PRO A 74 -7.00 -35.28 21.08
CA PRO A 74 -8.38 -35.72 21.25
C PRO A 74 -8.95 -35.61 22.69
N SER A 75 -8.21 -35.04 23.64
CA SER A 75 -8.55 -35.09 25.07
C SER A 75 -9.53 -34.01 25.56
N THR A 76 -9.95 -33.04 24.72
CA THR A 76 -10.78 -31.89 25.14
C THR A 76 -12.17 -31.83 24.49
N PHE A 77 -12.63 -32.90 23.84
CA PHE A 77 -13.90 -32.88 23.13
C PHE A 77 -15.12 -32.91 24.06
N CYS A 78 -16.14 -32.12 23.71
CA CYS A 78 -17.44 -32.16 24.38
C CYS A 78 -18.14 -33.51 24.11
N GLY A 79 -18.51 -34.25 25.16
CA GLY A 79 -19.31 -35.49 25.04
C GLY A 79 -20.77 -35.25 24.62
N GLU A 80 -21.56 -36.31 24.45
CA GLU A 80 -22.99 -36.18 24.10
C GLU A 80 -23.87 -35.58 25.20
N GLU A 81 -23.36 -35.50 26.43
CA GLU A 81 -24.09 -35.06 27.62
C GLU A 81 -24.46 -33.55 27.64
N PHE A 82 -23.94 -32.76 26.68
CA PHE A 82 -24.15 -31.30 26.63
C PHE A 82 -25.55 -30.85 26.20
N LYS A 83 -26.43 -31.75 25.76
CA LYS A 83 -27.81 -31.39 25.36
C LYS A 83 -28.69 -30.87 26.51
N ASN A 84 -28.30 -31.08 27.77
CA ASN A 84 -29.15 -30.82 28.93
C ASN A 84 -28.66 -29.68 29.85
N ILE A 85 -27.77 -28.79 29.37
CA ILE A 85 -27.36 -27.63 30.19
C ILE A 85 -28.54 -26.68 30.33
N ASN A 86 -29.16 -26.72 31.51
CA ASN A 86 -30.33 -25.92 31.84
C ASN A 86 -29.88 -24.48 32.13
N MET A 87 -30.03 -23.57 31.16
CA MET A 87 -29.70 -22.14 31.25
C MET A 87 -30.64 -21.34 32.17
N SER A 88 -31.09 -21.89 33.30
CA SER A 88 -32.09 -21.21 34.16
C SER A 88 -31.48 -20.17 35.09
N SER A 89 -30.15 -20.19 35.31
CA SER A 89 -29.49 -19.26 36.22
C SER A 89 -29.32 -17.88 35.58
N LYS A 90 -29.75 -16.83 36.28
CA LYS A 90 -29.56 -15.42 35.87
C LYS A 90 -28.08 -15.09 35.59
N ARG A 91 -27.14 -15.77 36.27
CA ARG A 91 -25.70 -15.61 36.07
C ARG A 91 -25.23 -16.18 34.72
N GLU A 92 -25.73 -17.35 34.35
CA GLU A 92 -25.41 -17.98 33.05
C GLU A 92 -25.92 -17.13 31.88
N LEU A 93 -27.11 -16.54 32.01
CA LEU A 93 -27.66 -15.65 30.98
C LEU A 93 -26.80 -14.40 30.75
N GLU A 94 -26.28 -13.78 31.82
CA GLU A 94 -25.40 -12.62 31.70
C GLU A 94 -24.04 -13.02 31.09
N LYS A 95 -23.48 -14.16 31.49
CA LYS A 95 -22.25 -14.71 30.88
C LYS A 95 -22.44 -14.95 29.37
N PHE A 96 -23.58 -15.53 28.99
CA PHE A 96 -23.94 -15.75 27.58
C PHE A 96 -24.01 -14.43 26.80
N LYS A 97 -24.65 -13.39 27.34
CA LYS A 97 -24.71 -12.07 26.69
C LYS A 97 -23.32 -11.45 26.48
N ILE A 98 -22.44 -11.55 27.48
CA ILE A 98 -21.07 -11.03 27.38
C ILE A 98 -20.29 -11.77 26.30
N ASN A 99 -20.33 -13.11 26.30
CA ASN A 99 -19.65 -13.92 25.30
C ASN A 99 -20.22 -13.68 23.89
N LYS A 100 -21.53 -13.44 23.76
CA LYS A 100 -22.15 -13.08 22.49
C LYS A 100 -21.61 -11.76 21.93
N LYS A 101 -21.40 -10.76 22.78
CA LYS A 101 -20.76 -9.49 22.40
C LYS A 101 -19.30 -9.70 21.98
N ARG A 102 -18.55 -10.53 22.72
CA ARG A 102 -17.16 -10.88 22.37
C ARG A 102 -17.08 -11.58 21.02
N ARG A 103 -17.97 -12.55 20.75
CA ARG A 103 -18.07 -13.22 19.45
C ARG A 103 -18.32 -12.22 18.33
N ALA A 104 -19.29 -11.32 18.50
CA ALA A 104 -19.56 -10.29 17.49
C ALA A 104 -18.35 -9.39 17.22
N SER A 105 -17.62 -8.98 18.26
CA SER A 105 -16.36 -8.22 18.12
C SER A 105 -15.27 -9.02 17.41
N CYS A 106 -15.11 -10.30 17.75
CA CYS A 106 -14.16 -11.21 17.09
C CYS A 106 -14.45 -11.34 15.60
N LEU A 107 -15.73 -11.57 15.24
CA LEU A 107 -16.18 -11.67 13.85
C LEU A 107 -15.99 -10.35 13.08
N GLN A 108 -16.17 -9.20 13.72
CA GLN A 108 -15.90 -7.90 13.11
C GLN A 108 -14.41 -7.65 12.86
N ASN A 109 -13.54 -8.22 13.69
CA ASN A 109 -12.10 -8.12 13.54
C ASN A 109 -11.53 -9.14 12.54
N CYS A 110 -12.27 -10.22 12.22
CA CYS A 110 -11.89 -11.14 11.16
C CYS A 110 -11.93 -10.45 9.80
N ARG A 111 -10.74 -10.20 9.24
CA ARG A 111 -10.62 -9.70 7.86
C ARG A 111 -10.91 -10.85 6.88
N PRO A 112 -11.55 -10.56 5.73
CA PRO A 112 -11.61 -11.55 4.66
C PRO A 112 -10.18 -11.92 4.25
N GLY A 113 -9.96 -13.21 4.01
CA GLY A 113 -8.64 -13.68 3.55
C GLY A 113 -8.28 -13.04 2.20
N CYS A 114 -7.05 -12.54 2.08
CA CYS A 114 -6.54 -11.97 0.83
C CYS A 114 -6.39 -13.03 -0.28
N LEU A 115 -6.16 -14.29 0.12
CA LEU A 115 -6.09 -15.44 -0.78
C LEU A 115 -7.42 -16.20 -0.70
N LYS A 116 -8.15 -16.24 -1.81
CA LYS A 116 -9.34 -17.08 -1.95
C LYS A 116 -9.12 -18.07 -3.08
N LEU A 117 -9.00 -19.34 -2.73
CA LEU A 117 -8.91 -20.40 -3.70
C LEU A 117 -10.33 -20.85 -4.09
N HIS A 118 -10.65 -20.79 -5.38
CA HIS A 118 -11.98 -21.09 -5.90
C HIS A 118 -11.91 -22.25 -6.88
N TYR A 119 -12.58 -23.36 -6.55
CA TYR A 119 -12.66 -24.54 -7.41
C TYR A 119 -13.97 -24.53 -8.18
N ASN A 120 -13.88 -24.59 -9.51
CA ASN A 120 -15.03 -24.85 -10.37
C ASN A 120 -15.18 -26.37 -10.51
N TYR A 121 -16.18 -26.96 -9.86
CA TYR A 121 -16.47 -28.39 -9.96
C TYR A 121 -17.73 -28.64 -10.78
N LYS A 122 -17.82 -29.83 -11.38
CA LYS A 122 -19.01 -30.34 -12.06
C LYS A 122 -19.34 -31.70 -11.46
N ILE A 123 -20.52 -31.83 -10.88
CA ILE A 123 -20.99 -33.09 -10.32
C ILE A 123 -21.63 -33.88 -11.45
N LYS A 124 -21.24 -35.14 -11.58
CA LYS A 124 -21.90 -36.13 -12.43
C LYS A 124 -22.34 -37.28 -11.55
N GLU A 125 -23.60 -37.65 -11.67
CA GLU A 125 -24.16 -38.80 -10.98
C GLU A 125 -24.33 -39.91 -12.00
N GLU A 126 -23.69 -41.05 -11.75
CA GLU A 126 -23.79 -42.24 -12.59
C GLU A 126 -24.40 -43.36 -11.75
N GLN A 127 -25.47 -43.97 -12.26
CA GLN A 127 -26.05 -45.15 -11.62
C GLN A 127 -25.17 -46.35 -11.91
N LEU A 128 -24.45 -46.80 -10.90
CA LEU A 128 -23.64 -48.01 -10.99
C LEU A 128 -24.58 -49.22 -11.10
N GLN A 129 -24.58 -49.85 -12.27
CA GLN A 129 -25.25 -51.14 -12.47
C GLN A 129 -24.37 -52.23 -11.87
N PHE A 130 -24.51 -52.43 -10.56
CA PHE A 130 -23.87 -53.58 -9.91
C PHE A 130 -24.63 -54.85 -10.27
N PRO A 131 -23.95 -55.91 -10.77
CA PRO A 131 -24.59 -57.20 -10.94
C PRO A 131 -25.10 -57.71 -9.59
N GLU A 132 -26.43 -57.90 -9.54
CA GLU A 132 -27.33 -58.46 -8.53
C GLU A 132 -26.73 -59.16 -7.29
N VAL A 133 -25.95 -58.44 -6.48
CA VAL A 133 -25.60 -58.86 -5.12
C VAL A 133 -25.98 -57.75 -4.16
N HIS A 134 -27.18 -57.90 -3.57
CA HIS A 134 -27.77 -57.02 -2.57
C HIS A 134 -26.75 -56.46 -1.55
N ARG A 135 -26.41 -55.17 -1.70
CA ARG A 135 -25.85 -54.36 -0.60
C ARG A 135 -26.46 -52.96 -0.64
N ALA A 136 -27.30 -52.68 0.34
CA ALA A 136 -27.84 -51.37 0.58
C ALA A 136 -26.73 -50.40 1.01
N GLY A 137 -26.69 -49.21 0.40
CA GLY A 137 -26.01 -48.04 0.96
C GLY A 137 -24.56 -47.78 0.54
N LEU A 138 -24.04 -48.40 -0.53
CA LEU A 138 -22.72 -48.05 -1.04
C LEU A 138 -22.82 -46.81 -1.96
N SER A 139 -22.15 -45.73 -1.57
CA SER A 139 -21.87 -44.58 -2.43
C SER A 139 -20.37 -44.53 -2.74
N GLN A 140 -20.03 -44.40 -4.02
CA GLN A 140 -18.67 -44.15 -4.46
C GLN A 140 -18.57 -42.72 -4.98
N ILE A 141 -17.59 -41.98 -4.49
CA ILE A 141 -17.31 -40.60 -4.92
C ILE A 141 -15.91 -40.59 -5.52
N ASP A 142 -15.83 -40.51 -6.84
CA ASP A 142 -14.56 -40.38 -7.54
C ASP A 142 -14.30 -38.91 -7.90
N ILE A 143 -13.18 -38.37 -7.40
CA ILE A 143 -12.79 -36.96 -7.60
C ILE A 143 -11.69 -36.90 -8.66
N TYR A 144 -12.00 -36.27 -9.79
CA TYR A 144 -11.06 -36.11 -10.91
C TYR A 144 -10.76 -34.64 -11.18
N TYR A 145 -9.48 -34.31 -11.40
CA TYR A 145 -9.04 -32.98 -11.82
C TYR A 145 -8.96 -32.93 -13.35
N ARG A 146 -9.86 -32.17 -13.99
CA ARG A 146 -9.95 -32.14 -15.46
C ARG A 146 -8.90 -31.23 -16.11
N ASN A 147 -8.64 -30.08 -15.51
CA ASN A 147 -7.68 -29.09 -16.01
C ASN A 147 -6.72 -28.75 -14.86
N SER A 148 -5.42 -28.84 -15.11
CA SER A 148 -4.37 -28.42 -14.15
C SER A 148 -4.04 -26.93 -14.25
N GLU A 149 -4.72 -26.19 -15.12
CA GLU A 149 -4.52 -24.76 -15.28
C GLU A 149 -5.13 -24.01 -14.09
N ILE A 150 -4.25 -23.41 -13.29
CA ILE A 150 -4.63 -22.57 -12.16
C ILE A 150 -4.81 -21.15 -12.70
N ASN A 151 -6.06 -20.70 -12.80
CA ASN A 151 -6.35 -19.31 -13.10
C ASN A 151 -6.08 -18.46 -11.85
N SER A 152 -4.92 -17.81 -11.80
CA SER A 152 -4.60 -16.87 -10.73
C SER A 152 -5.16 -15.48 -11.07
N MET A 153 -6.14 -15.02 -10.29
CA MET A 153 -6.64 -13.65 -10.35
C MET A 153 -5.90 -12.82 -9.29
N HIS A 154 -5.07 -11.89 -9.74
CA HIS A 154 -4.39 -10.95 -8.86
C HIS A 154 -5.03 -9.57 -9.00
N HIS A 155 -5.31 -8.92 -7.86
CA HIS A 155 -5.80 -7.54 -7.86
C HIS A 155 -4.58 -6.61 -7.86
N ASP A 156 -4.17 -6.16 -9.04
CA ASP A 156 -3.11 -5.18 -9.17
C ASP A 156 -3.67 -3.77 -8.95
N PRO A 157 -3.19 -3.01 -7.94
CA PRO A 157 -3.64 -1.65 -7.74
C PRO A 157 -3.28 -0.79 -8.96
N LEU A 158 -4.29 -0.18 -9.59
CA LEU A 158 -4.13 0.69 -10.77
C LEU A 158 -3.14 1.83 -10.57
N TYR A 159 -2.99 2.30 -9.34
CA TYR A 159 -2.06 3.37 -8.98
C TYR A 159 -1.18 2.91 -7.82
N GLY A 160 0.10 2.65 -8.12
CA GLY A 160 1.12 2.50 -7.09
C GLY A 160 1.36 3.85 -6.39
N SER A 161 1.84 3.80 -5.15
CA SER A 161 2.20 5.01 -4.37
C SER A 161 3.13 5.93 -5.17
N GLY A 162 4.10 5.38 -5.90
CA GLY A 162 5.01 6.15 -6.75
C GLY A 162 4.33 6.91 -7.91
N ALA A 163 3.25 6.37 -8.49
CA ALA A 163 2.55 7.01 -9.61
C ALA A 163 1.83 8.29 -9.15
N MET A 164 1.18 8.26 -7.98
CA MET A 164 0.53 9.45 -7.41
C MET A 164 1.54 10.55 -7.07
N PHE A 165 2.68 10.18 -6.48
CA PHE A 165 3.74 11.15 -6.19
C PHE A 165 4.34 11.76 -7.47
N SER A 166 4.42 11.00 -8.56
CA SER A 166 4.89 11.52 -9.84
C SER A 166 3.94 12.57 -10.42
N HIS A 167 2.63 12.33 -10.37
CA HIS A 167 1.64 13.31 -10.86
C HIS A 167 1.61 14.60 -10.03
N ILE A 168 1.56 14.47 -8.69
CA ILE A 168 1.54 15.62 -7.79
C ILE A 168 2.87 16.39 -7.89
N GLY A 169 3.99 15.66 -7.90
CA GLY A 169 5.32 16.23 -8.06
C GLY A 169 5.51 16.96 -9.39
N GLY A 170 4.97 16.42 -10.48
CA GLY A 170 5.01 17.07 -11.80
C GLY A 170 4.22 18.39 -11.82
N LEU A 171 3.02 18.41 -11.24
CA LEU A 171 2.22 19.62 -11.08
C LEU A 171 2.95 20.66 -10.23
N LEU A 172 3.43 20.29 -9.03
CA LEU A 172 4.17 21.19 -8.16
C LEU A 172 5.45 21.72 -8.83
N GLY A 173 6.18 20.85 -9.53
CA GLY A 173 7.36 21.23 -10.30
C GLY A 173 7.04 22.26 -11.39
N TYR A 174 5.92 22.10 -12.09
CA TYR A 174 5.46 23.07 -13.10
C TYR A 174 5.14 24.43 -12.50
N TRP A 175 4.37 24.47 -11.40
CA TRP A 175 4.06 25.72 -10.68
C TRP A 175 5.30 26.42 -10.14
N LEU A 176 6.24 25.66 -9.56
CA LEU A 176 7.51 26.19 -9.09
C LEU A 176 8.37 26.71 -10.24
N GLY A 177 8.38 26.03 -11.38
CA GLY A 177 9.10 26.46 -12.59
C GLY A 177 8.64 27.85 -13.06
N ILE A 178 7.33 28.05 -13.23
CA ILE A 178 6.76 29.35 -13.64
C ILE A 178 7.09 30.45 -12.62
N SER A 179 7.01 30.11 -11.33
CA SER A 179 7.30 31.05 -10.23
C SER A 179 8.77 31.47 -10.25
N MET A 180 9.70 30.54 -10.46
CA MET A 180 11.13 30.80 -10.57
C MET A 180 11.48 31.66 -11.79
N PHE A 181 10.88 31.39 -12.95
CA PHE A 181 11.08 32.23 -14.15
C PHE A 181 10.63 33.67 -13.91
N SER A 182 9.47 33.85 -13.26
CA SER A 182 8.95 35.19 -12.92
C SER A 182 9.89 35.95 -11.97
N LEU A 183 10.46 35.26 -10.99
CA LEU A 183 11.45 35.85 -10.07
C LEU A 183 12.73 36.28 -10.80
N LEU A 184 13.24 35.45 -11.72
CA LEU A 184 14.43 35.78 -12.52
C LEU A 184 14.22 37.04 -13.37
N ASP A 185 13.03 37.22 -13.94
CA ASP A 185 12.69 38.41 -14.72
C ASP A 185 12.63 39.68 -13.86
N ILE A 186 12.09 39.58 -12.65
CA ILE A 186 12.08 40.70 -11.68
C ILE A 186 13.52 41.05 -11.29
N ILE A 187 14.34 40.05 -10.95
CA ILE A 187 15.74 40.25 -10.57
C ILE A 187 16.53 40.93 -11.69
N LYS A 188 16.36 40.50 -12.95
CA LYS A 188 17.01 41.14 -14.12
C LYS A 188 16.63 42.62 -14.25
N LYS A 189 15.35 42.96 -14.09
CA LYS A 189 14.88 44.36 -14.13
C LYS A 189 15.46 45.19 -12.98
N LEU A 190 15.55 44.61 -11.78
CA LEU A 190 16.15 45.27 -10.61
C LEU A 190 17.65 45.51 -10.81
N PHE A 191 18.39 44.51 -11.30
CA PHE A 191 19.82 44.66 -11.62
C PHE A 191 20.06 45.75 -12.66
N GLY A 192 19.24 45.80 -13.72
CA GLY A 192 19.31 46.85 -14.73
C GLY A 192 19.13 48.25 -14.12
N LYS A 193 18.11 48.45 -13.28
CA LYS A 193 17.88 49.72 -12.58
C LYS A 193 19.01 50.06 -11.61
N ALA A 194 19.50 49.09 -10.84
CA ALA A 194 20.60 49.27 -9.89
C ALA A 194 21.89 49.71 -10.58
N ILE A 195 22.24 49.11 -11.73
CA ILE A 195 23.41 49.49 -12.52
C ILE A 195 23.28 50.94 -13.02
N ILE A 196 22.11 51.33 -13.53
CA ILE A 196 21.87 52.71 -13.97
C ILE A 196 21.99 53.70 -12.82
N LEU A 197 21.39 53.37 -11.66
CA LEU A 197 21.46 54.21 -10.47
C LEU A 197 22.91 54.35 -9.97
N TRP A 198 23.67 53.25 -9.98
CA TRP A 198 25.05 53.22 -9.55
C TRP A 198 25.96 54.04 -10.48
N ARG A 199 25.72 54.00 -11.80
CA ARG A 199 26.42 54.86 -12.77
C ARG A 199 26.16 56.35 -12.51
N ARG A 200 24.90 56.74 -12.27
CA ARG A 200 24.55 58.13 -11.90
C ARG A 200 25.19 58.58 -10.59
N PHE A 201 25.21 57.70 -9.59
CA PHE A 201 25.83 58.01 -8.30
C PHE A 201 27.35 58.19 -8.43
N LYS A 202 27.99 57.42 -9.31
CA LYS A 202 29.42 57.56 -9.63
C LYS A 202 29.71 58.92 -10.27
N GLU A 203 28.90 59.37 -11.23
CA GLU A 203 29.04 60.70 -11.85
C GLU A 203 28.87 61.84 -10.84
N TYR A 204 27.88 61.75 -9.94
CA TYR A 204 27.69 62.73 -8.87
C TYR A 204 28.91 62.83 -7.94
N LYS A 205 29.55 61.69 -7.65
CA LYS A 205 30.76 61.66 -6.82
C LYS A 205 31.94 62.35 -7.51
N SER A 206 32.11 62.20 -8.83
CA SER A 206 33.17 62.87 -9.60
C SER A 206 33.03 64.40 -9.61
N GLN A 207 31.81 64.94 -9.75
CA GLN A 207 31.57 66.40 -9.67
C GLN A 207 31.88 66.98 -8.29
N LYS A 208 31.50 66.27 -7.22
CA LYS A 208 31.76 66.75 -5.85
C LYS A 208 33.26 66.80 -5.52
N THR A 209 34.07 65.96 -6.16
CA THR A 209 35.53 65.91 -5.93
C THR A 209 36.24 67.08 -6.64
N SER A 210 35.83 67.43 -7.87
CA SER A 210 36.36 68.59 -8.60
C SER A 210 36.04 69.92 -7.92
N ASN A 211 34.83 70.10 -7.36
CA ASN A 211 34.48 71.33 -6.62
C ASN A 211 35.31 71.54 -5.34
N TYR A 212 35.94 70.49 -4.79
CA TYR A 212 36.76 70.61 -3.57
C TYR A 212 38.20 71.04 -3.89
N GLU A 213 38.71 70.76 -5.09
CA GLU A 213 40.04 71.19 -5.53
C GLU A 213 40.06 72.67 -5.94
N ASP A 214 38.94 73.24 -6.40
CA ASP A 214 38.84 74.68 -6.73
C ASP A 214 38.67 75.59 -5.49
N LEU A 215 38.42 75.01 -4.31
CA LEU A 215 38.21 75.72 -3.04
C LEU A 215 39.45 75.73 -2.12
N VAL A 216 40.53 75.05 -2.52
CA VAL A 216 41.81 74.95 -1.80
C VAL A 216 42.88 75.72 -2.55
#